data_AF-A0A7X9BEP8-F1
#
_entry.id   AF-A0A7X9BEP8-F1
#
_cell.length_a   1.000
_cell.length_b   1.000
_cell.length_c   1.000
_cell.angle_alpha   90.00
_cell.angle_beta   90.00
_cell.angle_gamma   90.00
#
_symmetry.space_group_name_H-M   'P 1'
#
loop_
_entity.id
_entity.type
_entity.pdbx_description
1 polymer ?
#
loop_
_entity_poly.entity_id
_entity_poly.type
_entity_poly.pdbx_seq_one_letter_code
_entity_poly.pdbx_strand_id
1 'polypeptide(L)'
;QAEAQREAQVGQGWQKKKEKGNVVSIQHAHRQIKVVVVEPRVFEEVKEIADNIKNRRAVVLNLEQANPELARRVVDFVMGATYALGGSQQKVGNGVFLFVPANMDIDSELKEEHSEKGIFSWVRS
;
A
#
# COMPACT_ATOMS: atom_id res chain seq x y z
N GLN A 1 29.13 78.56 9.59
CA GLN A 1 29.16 78.45 11.06
C GLN A 1 27.75 78.78 11.53
N ALA A 2 27.02 78.07 12.36
CA ALA A 2 27.00 76.73 12.95
C ALA A 2 25.60 76.61 13.59
N GLU A 3 25.22 75.40 14.01
CA GLU A 3 24.01 75.03 14.80
C GLU A 3 22.66 75.02 14.04
N ALA A 4 22.07 73.88 13.65
CA ALA A 4 21.86 72.58 14.30
C ALA A 4 20.75 72.55 15.37
N GLN A 5 19.64 71.91 14.98
CA GLN A 5 18.75 71.01 15.75
C GLN A 5 17.69 71.63 16.69
N ARG A 6 16.41 71.31 16.41
CA ARG A 6 15.59 70.31 17.15
C ARG A 6 14.15 70.28 16.60
N GLU A 7 13.71 69.12 16.08
CA GLU A 7 12.60 68.28 16.63
C GLU A 7 11.26 68.64 15.94
N ALA A 8 10.34 67.75 15.51
CA ALA A 8 10.10 66.32 15.69
C ALA A 8 9.28 65.82 14.45
N GLN A 9 9.59 64.65 13.85
CA GLN A 9 8.87 63.37 13.99
C GLN A 9 7.38 63.39 13.57
N VAL A 10 6.76 62.44 12.87
CA VAL A 10 7.03 61.05 12.44
C VAL A 10 5.83 60.70 11.53
N GLY A 11 6.03 60.05 10.39
CA GLY A 11 5.59 58.66 10.30
C GLY A 11 5.39 58.24 8.86
N GLN A 12 6.42 57.58 8.33
CA GLN A 12 6.43 56.97 7.01
C GLN A 12 5.41 55.84 6.96
N GLY A 13 4.57 55.84 5.92
CA GLY A 13 3.62 54.77 5.66
C GLY A 13 4.34 53.44 5.47
N TRP A 14 4.06 52.48 6.35
CA TRP A 14 4.57 51.12 6.26
C TRP A 14 3.91 50.40 5.07
N GLN A 15 4.50 50.50 3.88
CA GLN A 15 4.19 49.57 2.80
C GLN A 15 4.93 48.25 3.05
N LYS A 16 4.26 47.31 3.73
CA LYS A 16 4.69 45.91 3.80
C LYS A 16 4.75 45.35 2.38
N LYS A 17 5.97 45.22 1.85
CA LYS A 17 6.26 44.49 0.63
C LYS A 17 5.86 43.03 0.85
N LYS A 18 4.73 42.61 0.27
CA LYS A 18 4.30 41.21 0.26
C LYS A 18 5.34 40.42 -0.52
N GLU A 19 6.21 39.72 0.19
CA GLU A 19 7.00 38.65 -0.41
C GLU A 19 6.03 37.62 -0.99
N LYS A 20 6.09 37.47 -2.32
CA LYS A 20 5.39 36.40 -3.02
C LYS A 20 6.12 35.11 -2.66
N GLY A 21 5.68 34.48 -1.57
CA GLY A 21 6.10 33.12 -1.25
C GLY A 21 5.80 32.24 -2.46
N ASN A 22 6.82 31.57 -2.99
CA ASN A 22 6.64 30.56 -4.03
C ASN A 22 5.82 29.42 -3.42
N VAL A 23 4.53 29.40 -3.71
CA VAL A 23 3.66 28.27 -3.36
C VAL A 23 3.97 27.17 -4.36
N VAL A 24 4.80 26.22 -3.95
CA VAL A 24 4.96 24.98 -4.71
C VAL A 24 3.66 24.21 -4.50
N SER A 25 2.87 24.04 -5.56
CA SER A 25 1.71 23.16 -5.52
C SER A 25 2.23 21.77 -5.22
N ILE A 26 2.02 21.27 -3.99
CA ILE A 26 2.09 19.84 -3.73
C ILE A 26 0.86 19.27 -4.42
N GLN A 27 1.03 19.03 -5.72
CA GLN A 27 0.20 18.10 -6.45
C GLN A 27 0.46 16.76 -5.75
N HIS A 28 -0.37 16.47 -4.75
CA HIS A 28 -0.56 15.11 -4.29
C HIS A 28 -1.01 14.36 -5.53
N ALA A 29 -0.06 13.78 -6.26
CA ALA A 29 -0.36 12.78 -7.26
C ALA A 29 -1.08 11.72 -6.46
N HIS A 30 -2.41 11.72 -6.51
CA HIS A 30 -3.27 10.74 -5.87
C HIS A 30 -2.81 9.40 -6.42
N ARG A 31 -1.91 8.75 -5.69
CA ARG A 31 -1.31 7.48 -6.09
C ARG A 31 -2.41 6.47 -5.85
N GLN A 32 -3.22 6.24 -6.88
CA GLN A 32 -4.35 5.33 -6.80
C GLN A 32 -3.83 3.96 -6.39
N ILE A 33 -4.16 3.55 -5.17
CA ILE A 33 -3.93 2.19 -4.70
C ILE A 33 -4.87 1.29 -5.50
N LYS A 34 -4.29 0.31 -6.19
CA LYS A 34 -5.05 -0.66 -6.98
C LYS A 34 -5.01 -2.01 -6.29
N VAL A 35 -6.19 -2.57 -6.08
CA VAL A 35 -6.40 -3.93 -5.59
C VAL A 35 -6.94 -4.75 -6.75
N VAL A 36 -6.40 -5.95 -6.95
CA VAL A 36 -6.80 -6.87 -8.00
C VAL A 36 -7.41 -8.10 -7.35
N VAL A 37 -8.55 -8.56 -7.85
CA VAL A 37 -9.17 -9.81 -7.40
C VAL A 37 -8.93 -10.86 -8.49
N VAL A 38 -8.42 -12.03 -8.09
CA VAL A 38 -8.08 -13.11 -9.01
C VAL A 38 -8.70 -14.41 -8.51
N GLU A 39 -9.36 -15.14 -9.40
CA GLU A 39 -9.92 -16.47 -9.15
C GLU A 39 -9.29 -17.46 -10.14
N PRO A 40 -8.11 -18.03 -9.82
CA PRO A 40 -7.35 -18.82 -10.77
C PRO A 40 -8.03 -20.15 -11.08
N ARG A 41 -8.01 -20.51 -12.37
CA ARG A 41 -8.51 -21.78 -12.90
C ARG A 41 -7.38 -22.71 -13.30
N VAL A 42 -6.19 -22.18 -13.58
CA VAL A 42 -4.98 -22.93 -13.93
C VAL A 42 -3.74 -22.41 -13.20
N PHE A 43 -2.70 -23.24 -13.09
CA PHE A 43 -1.50 -22.89 -12.33
C PHE A 43 -0.68 -21.79 -13.00
N GLU A 44 -0.74 -21.66 -14.32
CA GLU A 44 0.04 -20.71 -15.10
C GLU A 44 -0.28 -19.24 -14.76
N GLU A 45 -1.47 -18.96 -14.24
CA GLU A 45 -1.94 -17.63 -13.83
C GLU A 45 -1.14 -17.05 -12.64
N VAL A 46 -0.40 -17.89 -11.90
CA VAL A 46 0.44 -17.46 -10.76
C VAL A 46 1.49 -16.43 -11.15
N LYS A 47 1.94 -16.44 -12.42
CA LYS A 47 2.90 -15.45 -12.95
C LYS A 47 2.29 -14.05 -12.98
N GLU A 48 1.05 -13.95 -13.48
CA GLU A 48 0.32 -12.68 -13.53
C GLU A 48 0.03 -12.16 -12.12
N ILE A 49 -0.34 -13.05 -11.19
CA ILE A 49 -0.53 -12.70 -9.77
C ILE A 49 0.77 -12.13 -9.17
N ALA A 50 1.92 -12.78 -9.40
CA ALA A 50 3.21 -12.28 -8.92
C ALA A 50 3.59 -10.93 -9.56
N ASP A 51 3.31 -10.74 -10.85
CA ASP A 51 3.53 -9.47 -11.55
C ASP A 51 2.66 -8.35 -10.98
N ASN A 52 1.43 -8.63 -10.55
CA ASN A 52 0.59 -7.66 -9.85
C ASN A 52 1.27 -7.15 -8.57
N ILE A 53 1.77 -8.06 -7.73
CA ILE A 53 2.45 -7.73 -6.47
C ILE A 53 3.73 -6.94 -6.75
N LYS A 54 4.54 -7.38 -7.72
CA LYS A 54 5.75 -6.67 -8.18
C LYS A 54 5.45 -5.24 -8.64
N ASN A 55 4.31 -5.02 -9.28
CA ASN A 55 3.84 -3.70 -9.71
C ASN A 55 3.15 -2.90 -8.60
N ARG A 56 3.35 -3.29 -7.32
CA ARG A 56 2.80 -2.61 -6.15
C ARG A 56 1.27 -2.58 -6.13
N ARG A 57 0.62 -3.62 -6.65
CA ARG A 57 -0.84 -3.83 -6.56
C ARG A 57 -1.13 -4.93 -5.55
N ALA A 58 -2.10 -4.70 -4.67
CA ALA A 58 -2.60 -5.75 -3.79
C ALA A 58 -3.32 -6.82 -4.60
N VAL A 59 -3.28 -8.07 -4.17
CA VAL A 59 -4.03 -9.16 -4.79
C VAL A 59 -4.90 -9.86 -3.76
N VAL A 60 -6.21 -9.92 -4.02
CA VAL A 60 -7.14 -10.82 -3.35
C VAL A 60 -7.26 -12.07 -4.22
N LEU A 61 -6.87 -13.21 -3.67
CA LEU A 61 -6.89 -14.50 -4.33
C LEU A 61 -8.06 -15.32 -3.80
N ASN A 62 -9.05 -15.60 -4.65
CA ASN A 62 -10.16 -16.49 -4.33
C ASN A 62 -9.90 -17.89 -4.90
N LEU A 63 -9.81 -18.88 -4.02
CA LEU A 63 -9.57 -20.29 -4.34
C LEU A 63 -10.75 -21.19 -3.98
N GLU A 64 -11.92 -20.63 -3.66
CA GLU A 64 -13.11 -21.41 -3.29
C GLU A 64 -13.55 -22.37 -4.40
N GLN A 65 -13.30 -22.02 -5.66
CA GLN A 65 -13.62 -22.86 -6.82
C GLN A 65 -12.41 -23.64 -7.37
N ALA A 66 -11.22 -23.42 -6.82
CA ALA A 66 -10.03 -24.16 -7.23
C ALA A 66 -10.03 -25.54 -6.59
N ASN A 67 -9.58 -26.55 -7.33
CA ASN A 67 -9.37 -27.87 -6.72
C ASN A 67 -8.23 -27.80 -5.69
N PRO A 68 -8.16 -28.73 -4.72
CA PRO A 68 -7.19 -28.64 -3.62
C PRO A 68 -5.73 -28.64 -4.08
N GLU A 69 -5.40 -29.39 -5.14
CA GLU A 69 -4.03 -29.45 -5.66
C GLU A 69 -3.61 -28.10 -6.26
N LEU A 70 -4.47 -27.51 -7.10
CA LEU A 70 -4.25 -26.20 -7.71
C LEU A 70 -4.15 -25.13 -6.64
N ALA A 71 -5.12 -25.08 -5.71
CA ALA A 71 -5.14 -24.10 -4.63
C ALA A 71 -3.83 -24.12 -3.83
N ARG A 72 -3.33 -25.31 -3.50
CA ARG A 72 -2.07 -25.47 -2.77
C ARG A 72 -0.89 -24.93 -3.57
N ARG A 73 -0.75 -25.37 -4.82
CA ARG A 73 0.35 -24.95 -5.69
C ARG A 73 0.36 -23.45 -5.92
N VAL A 74 -0.82 -22.86 -6.15
CA VAL A 74 -0.98 -21.41 -6.34
C VAL A 74 -0.55 -20.67 -5.07
N VAL A 75 -1.07 -21.06 -3.90
CA VAL A 75 -0.72 -20.39 -2.63
C VAL A 75 0.78 -20.48 -2.35
N ASP A 76 1.38 -21.68 -2.47
CA ASP A 76 2.80 -21.89 -2.22
C ASP A 76 3.67 -21.00 -3.13
N PHE A 77 3.32 -20.91 -4.42
CA PHE A 77 4.03 -20.05 -5.36
C PHE A 77 3.87 -18.57 -5.02
N VAL A 78 2.65 -18.10 -4.79
CA VAL A 78 2.37 -16.68 -4.55
C VAL A 78 2.93 -16.23 -3.20
N MET A 79 2.91 -17.08 -2.17
CA MET A 79 3.60 -16.84 -0.90
C MET A 79 5.12 -16.70 -1.11
N GLY A 80 5.73 -17.60 -1.87
CA GLY A 80 7.16 -17.50 -2.20
C GLY A 80 7.51 -16.21 -2.95
N ALA A 81 6.69 -15.83 -3.94
CA ALA A 81 6.87 -14.59 -4.68
C ALA A 81 6.68 -13.34 -3.79
N THR A 82 5.65 -13.34 -2.94
CA THR A 82 5.37 -12.24 -2.01
C THR A 82 6.51 -12.07 -1.01
N TYR A 83 7.00 -13.16 -0.43
CA TYR A 83 8.16 -13.16 0.47
C TYR A 83 9.41 -12.58 -0.21
N ALA A 84 9.72 -13.04 -1.43
CA ALA A 84 10.87 -12.54 -2.19
C ALA A 84 10.76 -11.04 -2.55
N LEU A 85 9.55 -10.51 -2.67
CA LEU A 85 9.27 -9.10 -2.93
C LEU A 85 9.14 -8.25 -1.66
N GLY A 86 9.34 -8.84 -0.46
CA GLY A 86 9.19 -8.17 0.83
C GLY A 86 7.74 -7.78 1.15
N GLY A 87 6.77 -8.41 0.49
CA GLY A 87 5.36 -8.24 0.77
C GLY A 87 4.90 -9.05 1.98
N SER A 88 3.61 -8.95 2.28
CA SER A 88 2.96 -9.71 3.35
C SER A 88 1.69 -10.37 2.83
N GLN A 89 1.17 -11.35 3.55
CA GLN A 89 -0.07 -12.03 3.20
C GLN A 89 -0.95 -12.25 4.43
N GLN A 90 -2.25 -12.32 4.20
CA GLN A 90 -3.24 -12.63 5.23
C GLN A 90 -4.36 -13.51 4.67
N LYS A 91 -4.79 -14.51 5.44
CA LYS A 91 -6.02 -15.23 5.14
C LYS A 91 -7.21 -14.38 5.60
N VAL A 92 -8.10 -14.03 4.68
CA VAL A 92 -9.24 -13.13 4.94
C VAL A 92 -10.58 -13.87 4.88
N GLY A 93 -10.59 -15.13 4.46
CA GLY A 93 -11.77 -15.98 4.41
C GLY A 93 -11.43 -17.45 4.16
N ASN A 94 -12.45 -18.29 4.01
CA ASN A 94 -12.22 -19.69 3.61
C ASN A 94 -11.84 -19.73 2.13
N GLY A 95 -10.64 -20.22 1.80
CA GLY A 95 -10.14 -20.20 0.43
C GLY A 95 -9.82 -18.79 -0.11
N VAL A 96 -9.89 -17.73 0.70
CA VAL A 96 -9.62 -16.35 0.25
C VAL A 96 -8.40 -15.77 0.98
N PHE A 97 -7.44 -15.29 0.20
CA PHE A 97 -6.16 -14.77 0.68
C PHE A 97 -5.91 -13.36 0.13
N LEU A 98 -5.35 -12.49 0.97
CA LEU A 98 -4.86 -11.17 0.60
C LEU A 98 -3.34 -11.21 0.55
N PHE A 99 -2.77 -10.71 -0.54
CA PHE A 99 -1.33 -10.49 -0.71
C PHE A 99 -1.09 -9.00 -0.93
N VAL A 100 -0.20 -8.42 -0.13
CA VAL A 100 0.14 -7.00 -0.17
C VAL A 100 1.62 -6.80 -0.54
N PRO A 101 1.96 -5.89 -1.47
CA PRO A 101 3.34 -5.44 -1.69
C PRO A 101 3.92 -4.70 -0.47
N ALA A 102 5.25 -4.61 -0.41
CA ALA A 102 6.04 -4.01 0.68
C ALA A 102 5.74 -2.54 1.03
N ASN A 103 4.90 -1.83 0.26
CA ASN A 103 4.54 -0.43 0.51
C ASN A 103 3.15 -0.27 1.12
N MET A 104 2.53 -1.36 1.58
CA MET A 104 1.24 -1.34 2.25
C MET A 104 1.30 -2.23 3.48
N ASP A 105 0.69 -1.76 4.55
CA ASP A 105 0.49 -2.53 5.76
C ASP A 105 -0.93 -3.10 5.78
N ILE A 106 -1.09 -4.24 6.46
CA ILE A 106 -2.39 -4.84 6.74
C ILE A 106 -2.73 -4.48 8.17
N ASP A 107 -3.76 -3.66 8.36
CA ASP A 107 -4.37 -3.46 9.67
C ASP A 107 -5.52 -4.46 9.82
N SER A 108 -5.45 -5.34 10.81
CA SER A 108 -6.45 -6.39 11.01
C SER A 108 -6.78 -6.59 12.48
N GLU A 109 -8.05 -6.39 12.84
CA GLU A 109 -8.66 -6.85 14.09
C GLU A 109 -9.03 -8.35 14.07
N LEU A 110 -8.84 -9.01 12.91
CA LEU A 110 -9.00 -10.45 12.77
C LEU A 110 -7.95 -11.11 13.68
N LYS A 111 -8.41 -11.73 14.77
CA LYS A 111 -7.53 -12.43 15.72
C LYS A 111 -6.56 -13.32 14.95
N GLU A 112 -5.27 -13.01 15.08
CA GLU A 112 -4.21 -13.88 14.63
C GLU A 112 -4.29 -15.19 15.42
N GLU A 113 -5.02 -16.17 14.90
CA GLU A 113 -4.72 -17.55 15.23
C GLU A 113 -3.37 -17.85 14.60
N HIS A 114 -2.30 -17.52 15.34
CA HIS A 114 -0.97 -18.10 15.19
C HIS A 114 -1.11 -19.62 15.31
N SER A 115 -1.52 -20.23 14.21
CA SER A 115 -1.57 -21.66 14.08
C SER A 115 -1.38 -22.00 12.61
N GLU A 116 -0.18 -22.46 12.30
CA GLU A 116 0.13 -23.32 11.16
C GLU A 116 -0.86 -24.52 11.04
N LYS A 117 -1.72 -24.74 12.05
CA LYS A 117 -2.79 -25.72 12.09
C LYS A 117 -4.13 -25.26 11.47
N GLY A 118 -4.40 -23.95 11.32
CA GLY A 118 -5.70 -23.43 10.83
C GLY A 118 -5.72 -22.94 9.37
N ILE A 119 -4.56 -22.57 8.82
CA ILE A 119 -4.45 -22.00 7.46
C ILE A 119 -4.71 -23.06 6.38
N PHE A 120 -4.34 -24.31 6.67
CA PHE A 120 -4.33 -25.42 5.73
C PHE A 120 -5.27 -26.57 6.13
N SER A 121 -6.30 -26.35 6.96
CA SER A 121 -7.19 -27.44 7.42
C SER A 121 -7.83 -28.25 6.27
N TRP A 122 -7.98 -27.65 5.09
CA TRP A 122 -8.48 -28.29 3.87
C TRP A 122 -7.43 -29.10 3.11
N VAL A 123 -6.13 -28.91 3.39
CA VAL A 123 -5.03 -29.66 2.74
C VAL A 123 -4.84 -31.07 3.32
N ARG A 124 -5.53 -31.39 4.43
CA ARG A 124 -5.36 -32.64 5.17
C ARG A 124 -6.62 -33.52 5.21
N SER A 125 -7.65 -33.22 4.42
CA SER A 125 -8.84 -34.09 4.33
C SER A 125 -8.99 -34.72 2.96
#